data_AF-A0A9P6UKD3-F1
#
_entry.id   AF-A0A9P6UKD3-F1
#
_cell.length_a   1.000
_cell.length_b   1.000
_cell.length_c   1.000
_cell.angle_alpha   90.00
_cell.angle_beta   90.00
_cell.angle_gamma   90.00
#
_symmetry.space_group_name_H-M   'P 1'
#
loop_
_entity.id
_entity.type
_entity.pdbx_description
1 polymer ?
#
loop_
_entity_poly.entity_id
_entity_poly.type
_entity_poly.pdbx_seq_one_letter_code
_entity_poly.pdbx_strand_id
1 'polypeptide(L)' 'MAEDLKNKIHELDILTEELSSIRPKATVYAKRVPSSKLFFLENKKQLVNSKKKELAEAKSELASVPNFRP' A
#
# COMPACT_ATOMS: atom_id res chain seq x y z
N MET A 1 15.28 -4.37 8.69
CA MET A 1 14.71 -3.01 8.87
C MET A 1 14.65 -2.23 7.57
N ALA A 2 15.78 -1.87 6.93
CA ALA A 2 15.73 -1.14 5.66
C ALA A 2 15.24 -2.01 4.48
N GLU A 3 15.63 -3.29 4.43
CA GLU A 3 15.16 -4.27 3.43
C GLU A 3 13.64 -4.48 3.51
N ASP A 4 13.10 -4.67 4.72
CA ASP A 4 11.68 -4.89 4.95
C ASP A 4 10.83 -3.67 4.55
N LEU A 5 11.34 -2.47 4.82
CA LEU A 5 10.72 -1.21 4.39
C LEU A 5 10.73 -1.06 2.87
N LYS A 6 11.84 -1.41 2.21
CA LYS A 6 11.92 -1.40 0.74
C LYS A 6 10.95 -2.38 0.10
N ASN A 7 10.88 -3.60 0.62
CA ASN A 7 9.94 -4.62 0.14
C ASN A 7 8.50 -4.14 0.31
N LYS A 8 8.18 -3.56 1.47
CA LYS A 8 6.86 -2.99 1.74
C LYS A 8 6.51 -1.82 0.81
N ILE A 9 7.47 -0.94 0.51
CA ILE A 9 7.26 0.15 -0.47
C ILE A 9 7.00 -0.43 -1.86
N HIS A 10 7.77 -1.44 -2.27
CA HIS A 10 7.61 -2.07 -3.57
C HIS A 10 6.24 -2.75 -3.72
N GLU A 11 5.82 -3.52 -2.71
CA GLU A 11 4.48 -4.12 -2.65
C GLU A 11 3.37 -3.06 -2.72
N LEU A 12 3.53 -1.95 -1.98
CA LEU A 12 2.57 -0.85 -2.01
C LEU A 12 2.52 -0.15 -3.37
N ASP A 13 3.66 0.09 -4.03
CA ASP A 13 3.70 0.70 -5.37
C ASP A 13 2.95 -0.20 -6.37
N ILE A 14 3.21 -1.52 -6.39
CA ILE A 14 2.50 -2.49 -7.23
C ILE A 14 0.99 -2.46 -6.95
N LEU A 15 0.59 -2.60 -5.68
CA LEU A 15 -0.82 -2.60 -5.28
C LEU A 15 -1.54 -1.32 -5.71
N THR A 16 -0.86 -0.17 -5.64
CA THR A 16 -1.43 1.12 -6.00
C THR A 16 -1.62 1.24 -7.51
N GLU A 17 -0.67 0.71 -8.30
CA GLU A 17 -0.74 0.67 -9.76
C GLU A 17 -1.82 -0.29 -10.26
N GLU A 18 -1.89 -1.50 -9.69
CA GLU A 18 -2.94 -2.48 -9.98
C GLU A 18 -4.32 -1.91 -9.65
N LEU A 19 -4.50 -1.35 -8.44
CA LEU A 19 -5.75 -0.71 -8.05
C LEU A 19 -6.10 0.45 -8.98
N SER A 20 -5.14 1.25 -9.42
CA SER A 20 -5.41 2.36 -10.34
C SER A 20 -5.86 1.86 -11.72
N SER A 21 -5.24 0.79 -12.21
CA SER A 21 -5.51 0.17 -13.52
C SER A 21 -6.85 -0.57 -13.61
N ILE A 22 -7.43 -0.96 -12.47
CA ILE A 22 -8.75 -1.59 -12.43
C ILE A 22 -9.84 -0.65 -13.00
N ARG A 23 -10.90 -1.20 -13.58
CA ARG A 23 -12.02 -0.41 -14.14
C ARG A 23 -12.65 0.52 -13.07
N PRO A 24 -13.12 1.73 -13.43
CA PRO A 24 -13.64 2.71 -12.46
C PRO A 24 -14.83 2.24 -11.62
N LYS A 25 -15.64 1.30 -12.15
CA LYS A 25 -16.82 0.74 -11.47
C LYS A 25 -16.60 -0.69 -10.94
N ALA A 26 -15.36 -1.16 -10.92
CA ALA A 26 -15.09 -2.49 -10.40
C ALA A 26 -15.33 -2.54 -8.88
N THR A 27 -15.90 -3.66 -8.45
CA THR A 27 -16.04 -3.99 -7.04
C THR A 27 -14.68 -4.37 -6.47
N VAL A 28 -14.24 -3.64 -5.44
CA VAL A 28 -12.95 -3.90 -4.79
C VAL A 28 -13.21 -4.40 -3.39
N TYR A 29 -12.53 -5.49 -3.04
CA TYR A 29 -12.57 -6.04 -1.70
C TYR A 29 -11.19 -5.95 -1.06
N ALA A 30 -11.14 -5.50 0.18
CA ALA A 30 -9.89 -5.43 0.93
C ALA A 30 -10.01 -6.18 2.25
N LYS A 31 -8.88 -6.73 2.67
CA LYS A 31 -8.73 -7.38 3.96
C LYS A 31 -8.26 -6.34 4.97
N ARG A 32 -9.12 -6.03 5.95
CA ARG A 32 -8.81 -5.06 7.02
C ARG A 32 -7.92 -5.64 8.11
N VAL A 33 -8.03 -6.94 8.37
CA VAL A 33 -7.30 -7.62 9.45
C VAL A 33 -6.41 -8.70 8.85
N PRO A 34 -5.06 -8.63 8.98
CA PRO A 34 -4.13 -9.60 8.37
C PRO A 34 -4.39 -11.05 8.76
N SER A 35 -4.88 -11.31 9.98
CA SER A 35 -5.19 -12.65 10.48
C SER A 35 -6.58 -13.17 10.08
N SER A 36 -7.47 -12.31 9.57
CA SER A 36 -8.84 -12.70 9.21
C SER A 36 -8.92 -13.24 7.78
N LYS A 37 -9.82 -14.20 7.51
CA LYS A 37 -10.13 -14.65 6.14
C LYS A 37 -11.20 -13.79 5.45
N LEU A 38 -11.73 -12.78 6.15
CA LEU A 38 -12.81 -11.94 5.66
C LEU A 38 -12.27 -10.81 4.78
N PHE A 39 -12.97 -10.60 3.66
CA PHE A 39 -12.76 -9.50 2.75
C PHE A 39 -13.99 -8.59 2.78
N PHE A 40 -13.76 -7.29 2.92
CA PHE A 40 -14.83 -6.29 3.01
C PHE A 40 -14.89 -5.49 1.73
N LEU A 41 -16.11 -5.16 1.30
CA LEU A 41 -16.34 -4.26 0.19
C LEU A 41 -15.78 -2.88 0.54
N GLU A 42 -14.90 -2.36 -0.30
CA GLU A 42 -14.25 -1.06 -0.10
C GLU A 42 -14.50 -0.12 -1.26
N ASN A 43 -14.52 1.18 -0.96
CA ASN A 43 -14.56 2.19 -2.00
C ASN A 43 -13.17 2.31 -2.63
N LYS A 44 -13.06 1.96 -3.92
CA LYS A 44 -11.83 2.02 -4.71
C LYS A 44 -11.06 3.35 -4.52
N LYS A 45 -11.74 4.49 -4.60
CA LYS A 45 -11.09 5.81 -4.49
C LYS A 45 -10.50 6.02 -3.10
N GLN A 46 -11.25 5.65 -2.06
CA GLN A 46 -10.77 5.76 -0.69
C GLN A 46 -9.60 4.80 -0.42
N LEU A 47 -9.68 3.58 -0.95
CA LEU A 47 -8.63 2.58 -0.80
C LEU A 47 -7.33 3.01 -1.50
N VAL A 48 -7.41 3.52 -2.73
CA VAL A 48 -6.24 4.05 -3.45
C VAL A 48 -5.60 5.21 -2.69
N ASN A 49 -6.40 6.13 -2.16
CA ASN A 49 -5.88 7.25 -1.37
C ASN A 49 -5.22 6.78 -0.06
N SER A 50 -5.81 5.80 0.63
CA SER A 50 -5.22 5.19 1.82
C SER A 50 -3.87 4.55 1.50
N LYS A 51 -3.79 3.76 0.43
CA LYS A 51 -2.55 3.07 0.04
C LYS A 51 -1.45 4.04 -0.41
N LYS A 52 -1.80 5.11 -1.13
CA LYS A 52 -0.87 6.20 -1.45
C LYS A 52 -0.32 6.89 -0.19
N LYS A 53 -1.16 7.08 0.83
CA LYS A 53 -0.73 7.67 2.09
C LYS A 53 0.21 6.74 2.86
N GLU A 54 -0.14 5.45 2.99
CA GLU A 54 0.73 4.43 3.60
C GLU A 54 2.08 4.33 2.87
N LEU A 55 2.07 4.48 1.55
CA LEU A 55 3.27 4.45 0.72
C LEU A 55 4.15 5.69 0.95
N ALA A 56 3.56 6.87 1.05
CA ALA A 56 4.28 8.09 1.39
C ALA A 56 4.89 8.03 2.81
N GLU A 57 4.14 7.48 3.77
CA GLU A 57 4.62 7.24 5.14
C GLU A 57 5.80 6.25 5.14
N ALA A 58 5.69 5.13 4.44
CA ALA A 58 6.77 4.14 4.32
C ALA A 58 8.02 4.70 3.63
N LYS A 59 7.85 5.53 2.58
CA LYS A 59 8.98 6.22 1.91
C LYS A 59 9.64 7.24 2.85
N SER A 60 8.85 7.96 3.65
CA SER A 60 9.37 8.89 4.67
C SER A 60 10.11 8.15 5.78
N GLU A 61 9.58 7.03 6.26
CA GLU A 61 10.24 6.18 7.26
C GLU A 61 11.58 5.69 6.73
N LEU A 62 11.64 5.16 5.50
CA LEU A 62 12.89 4.73 4.88
C LEU A 62 13.90 5.87 4.74
N ALA A 63 13.47 7.09 4.37
CA ALA A 63 14.33 8.26 4.26
C ALA A 63 14.87 8.73 5.62
N SER A 64 14.16 8.45 6.72
CA SER A 64 14.58 8.77 8.09
C SER A 64 15.47 7.71 8.74
N VAL A 65 15.66 6.54 8.10
CA VAL A 65 16.58 5.50 8.61
C VAL A 65 18.03 5.99 8.51
N PRO A 66 18.78 6.16 9.62
CA PRO A 66 20.05 6.91 9.64
C PRO A 66 21.25 6.31 8.90
N ASN A 67 21.09 5.19 8.17
CA ASN A 67 22.20 4.43 7.60
C ASN A 67 22.04 4.06 6.11
N PHE A 68 21.14 4.70 5.37
CA PHE A 68 21.06 4.52 3.92
C PHE A 68 21.92 5.59 3.21
N ARG A 69 23.25 5.39 3.19
CA ARG A 69 24.14 6.16 2.28
C ARG A 69 24.01 5.59 0.85
N PRO A 70 23.95 6.47 -0.18
CA PRO A 70 23.93 6.07 -1.59
C PRO A 70 25.22 5.36 -2.01
#